data_AF-R6HWT4-F1
#
_entry.id   AF-R6HWT4-F1
#
_cell.length_a   1.000
_cell.length_b   1.000
_cell.length_c   1.000
_cell.angle_alpha   90.00
_cell.angle_beta   90.00
_cell.angle_gamma   90.00
#
_symmetry.space_group_name_H-M   'P 1'
#
loop_
_entity.id
_entity.type
_entity.pdbx_description
1 polymer ?
#
loop_
_entity_poly.entity_id
_entity_poly.type
_entity_poly.pdbx_seq_one_letter_code
_entity_poly.pdbx_strand_id
1 'polypeptide(L)'
;MRSPVLTIFKKELARFFGDRRMALTTILLPGLMIYVLYTFMGNALSSQFSVEDTYRPTAVVENLPDSLSAALSQALEIQEEAEPMELVRNQKLDLYIRFPAGFDEAVAAYDMASGKAAPQVEVY
;
A
#
# COMPACT_ATOMS: atom_id res chain seq x y z
N MET A 1 37.82 26.27 43.95
CA MET A 1 36.99 25.38 44.80
C MET A 1 36.28 24.40 43.88
N ARG A 2 36.57 23.09 43.97
CA ARG A 2 35.83 22.09 43.17
C ARG A 2 34.45 21.93 43.80
N SER A 3 33.37 22.09 43.04
CA SER A 3 32.04 21.90 43.62
C SER A 3 31.88 20.43 44.05
N PRO A 4 31.34 20.16 45.24
CA PRO A 4 31.08 18.79 45.70
C PRO A 4 30.26 17.99 44.68
N VAL A 5 29.29 18.65 44.04
CA VAL A 5 28.44 18.10 42.98
C VAL A 5 29.24 17.62 41.77
N LEU A 6 30.17 18.43 41.26
CA LEU A 6 31.03 18.04 40.12
C LEU A 6 31.94 16.86 40.45
N THR A 7 32.35 16.74 41.71
CA THR A 7 33.20 15.63 42.16
C THR A 7 32.41 14.32 42.20
N ILE A 8 31.18 14.38 42.72
CA ILE A 8 30.26 13.24 42.74
C ILE A 8 29.88 12.84 41.31
N PHE A 9 29.52 13.80 40.46
CA PHE A 9 29.18 13.55 39.06
C PHE A 9 30.31 12.83 38.31
N LYS A 10 31.56 13.30 38.44
CA LYS A 10 32.72 12.64 37.81
C LYS A 10 32.94 11.22 38.32
N LYS A 11 32.71 10.98 39.62
CA LYS A 11 32.81 9.64 40.21
C LYS A 11 31.75 8.69 39.64
N GLU A 12 30.51 9.15 39.56
CA GLU A 12 29.39 8.36 39.04
C GLU A 12 29.51 8.10 37.54
N LEU A 13 29.97 9.09 36.77
CA LEU A 13 30.24 8.94 35.34
C LEU A 13 31.37 7.92 35.09
N ALA A 14 32.47 7.99 35.85
CA ALA A 14 33.57 7.03 35.76
C ALA A 14 33.12 5.61 36.15
N ARG A 15 32.23 5.48 37.14
CA ARG A 15 31.63 4.19 37.52
C ARG A 15 30.71 3.65 36.43
N PHE A 16 29.88 4.51 35.85
CA PHE A 16 28.92 4.16 34.81
C PHE A 16 29.60 3.63 33.53
N PHE A 17 30.67 4.30 33.07
CA PHE A 17 31.46 3.83 31.92
C PHE A 17 32.50 2.76 32.28
N GLY A 18 32.92 2.68 33.55
CA GLY A 18 33.85 1.67 34.03
C GLY A 18 33.22 0.29 34.17
N ASP A 19 31.93 0.23 34.54
CA ASP A 19 31.17 -1.02 34.57
C ASP A 19 30.61 -1.32 33.17
N ARG A 20 31.30 -2.22 32.45
CA ARG A 20 30.92 -2.66 31.10
C ARG A 20 29.49 -3.19 31.03
N ARG A 21 28.97 -3.81 32.09
CA ARG A 21 27.61 -4.34 32.10
C ARG A 21 26.60 -3.20 32.16
N MET A 22 26.82 -2.22 33.05
CA MET A 22 25.95 -1.05 33.14
C MET A 22 25.97 -0.23 31.85
N ALA A 23 27.15 0.07 31.30
CA ALA A 23 27.26 0.83 30.05
C ALA A 23 26.54 0.12 28.89
N LEU A 24 26.68 -1.20 28.77
CA LEU A 24 26.04 -1.97 27.69
C LEU A 24 24.51 -2.00 27.83
N THR A 25 23.98 -2.21 29.04
CA THR A 25 22.53 -2.32 29.22
C THR A 25 21.80 -0.98 29.20
N THR A 26 22.47 0.12 29.56
CA THR A 26 21.82 1.45 29.66
C THR A 26 22.06 2.34 28.45
N ILE A 27 23.14 2.12 27.68
CA ILE A 27 23.43 2.89 26.47
C ILE A 27 23.11 2.06 25.22
N LEU A 28 23.64 0.84 25.14
CA LEU A 28 23.58 0.04 23.91
C LEU A 28 22.24 -0.69 23.75
N LEU A 29 21.71 -1.28 24.82
CA LEU A 29 20.44 -2.01 24.78
C LEU A 29 19.26 -1.13 24.32
N PRO A 30 19.06 0.12 24.81
CA PRO A 30 17.94 0.95 24.35
C PRO A 30 18.05 1.29 22.86
N GLY A 31 19.26 1.60 22.38
CA GLY A 31 19.48 1.88 20.95
C GLY A 31 19.23 0.66 20.07
N LEU A 32 19.70 -0.52 20.49
CA LEU A 32 19.45 -1.78 19.79
C LEU A 32 17.96 -2.15 19.82
N MET A 33 17.28 -1.96 20.94
CA MET A 33 15.84 -2.20 21.05
C MET A 33 15.05 -1.31 20.10
N ILE A 34 15.39 -0.01 20.01
CA ILE A 34 14.75 0.90 19.06
C ILE A 34 14.97 0.40 17.62
N TYR A 35 16.22 0.06 17.26
CA TYR A 35 16.51 -0.50 15.93
C TYR A 35 15.65 -1.72 15.62
N VAL A 36 15.63 -2.71 16.52
CA VAL A 36 14.87 -3.95 16.36
C VAL A 36 13.37 -3.65 16.22
N LEU A 37 12.80 -2.84 17.12
CA LEU A 37 11.39 -2.47 17.07
C LEU A 37 11.03 -1.77 15.76
N TYR A 38 11.85 -0.84 15.29
CA TYR A 38 11.62 -0.14 14.03
C TYR A 38 11.79 -1.06 12.81
N THR A 39 12.74 -1.99 12.82
CA THR A 39 12.87 -3.00 11.77
C THR A 39 11.64 -3.90 11.72
N PHE A 40 11.16 -4.39 12.86
CA PHE A 40 9.95 -5.23 12.89
C PHE A 40 8.70 -4.46 12.52
N MET A 41 8.53 -3.23 13.03
CA MET A 41 7.42 -2.36 12.68
C MET A 41 7.44 -2.06 11.18
N GLY A 42 8.58 -1.62 10.64
CA GLY A 42 8.75 -1.32 9.22
C GLY A 42 8.54 -2.54 8.33
N ASN A 43 9.11 -3.69 8.67
CA ASN A 43 8.95 -4.90 7.87
C ASN A 43 7.53 -5.48 7.94
N ALA A 44 6.88 -5.47 9.11
CA ALA A 44 5.52 -5.98 9.26
C ALA A 44 4.49 -5.07 8.57
N LEU A 45 4.65 -3.75 8.70
CA LEU A 45 3.84 -2.77 7.96
C LEU A 45 4.11 -2.87 6.45
N SER A 46 5.38 -2.98 6.03
CA SER A 46 5.69 -3.18 4.61
C SER A 46 5.02 -4.46 4.10
N SER A 47 5.20 -5.61 4.75
CA SER A 47 4.65 -6.87 4.26
C SER A 47 3.12 -6.93 4.17
N GLN A 48 2.39 -6.12 4.96
CA GLN A 48 0.92 -6.10 4.94
C GLN A 48 0.36 -4.99 4.04
N PHE A 49 1.10 -3.92 3.79
CA PHE A 49 0.62 -2.74 3.06
C PHE A 49 1.36 -2.46 1.76
N SER A 50 2.49 -3.13 1.49
CA SER A 50 3.12 -3.09 0.17
C SER A 50 2.41 -4.09 -0.74
N VAL A 51 1.61 -3.55 -1.65
CA VAL A 51 1.20 -4.27 -2.85
C VAL A 51 2.50 -4.65 -3.60
N GLU A 52 2.68 -5.93 -3.94
CA GLU A 52 3.86 -6.35 -4.71
C GLU A 52 3.95 -5.52 -6.00
N ASP A 53 5.16 -5.15 -6.43
CA ASP A 53 5.36 -4.36 -7.67
C ASP A 53 4.78 -5.07 -8.91
N THR A 54 4.53 -6.38 -8.81
CA THR A 54 3.94 -7.23 -9.84
C THR A 54 2.45 -7.55 -9.63
N TYR A 55 1.81 -6.99 -8.60
CA TYR A 55 0.40 -7.22 -8.34
C TYR A 55 -0.45 -6.67 -9.49
N ARG A 56 -1.30 -7.54 -10.05
CA ARG A 56 -2.27 -7.16 -11.08
C ARG A 56 -3.64 -7.25 -10.43
N PRO A 57 -4.38 -6.13 -10.31
CA PRO A 57 -5.70 -6.15 -9.72
C PRO A 57 -6.62 -7.11 -10.46
N THR A 58 -7.39 -7.87 -9.68
CA THR A 58 -8.42 -8.78 -10.18
C THR A 58 -9.63 -7.98 -10.63
N ALA A 59 -10.09 -8.22 -11.86
CA ALA A 59 -11.21 -7.48 -12.41
C ALA A 59 -12.18 -8.37 -13.15
N VAL A 60 -13.47 -8.06 -13.05
CA VAL A 60 -14.50 -8.59 -13.96
C VAL A 60 -14.94 -7.46 -14.86
N VAL A 61 -14.93 -7.69 -16.18
CA VAL A 61 -15.28 -6.68 -17.17
C VAL A 61 -16.48 -7.13 -17.98
N GLU A 62 -17.61 -6.43 -17.82
CA GLU A 62 -18.81 -6.63 -18.62
C GLU A 62 -18.74 -5.81 -19.91
N ASN A 63 -19.11 -6.46 -21.03
CA ASN A 63 -19.09 -5.89 -22.38
C ASN A 63 -17.72 -5.32 -22.78
N LEU A 64 -16.63 -6.03 -22.48
CA LEU A 64 -15.27 -5.60 -22.81
C LEU A 64 -15.15 -5.21 -24.30
N PRO A 65 -14.84 -3.93 -24.61
CA PRO A 65 -14.67 -3.51 -25.99
C PRO A 65 -13.35 -4.03 -26.57
N ASP A 66 -13.37 -4.39 -27.85
CA ASP A 66 -12.20 -4.92 -28.56
C ASP A 66 -11.05 -3.91 -28.56
N SER A 67 -11.37 -2.61 -28.65
CA SER A 67 -10.38 -1.53 -28.64
C SER A 67 -9.55 -1.44 -27.34
N LEU A 68 -10.11 -1.88 -26.20
CA LEU A 68 -9.46 -1.80 -24.88
C LEU A 68 -9.01 -3.16 -24.33
N SER A 69 -9.42 -4.26 -24.96
CA SER A 69 -9.14 -5.62 -24.51
C SER A 69 -7.66 -5.87 -24.21
N ALA A 70 -6.76 -5.49 -25.14
CA ALA A 70 -5.32 -5.68 -24.94
C ALA A 70 -4.75 -4.83 -23.80
N ALA A 71 -5.18 -3.57 -23.70
CA ALA A 71 -4.71 -2.65 -22.67
C ALA A 71 -5.16 -3.09 -21.26
N LEU A 72 -6.43 -3.48 -21.13
CA LEU A 72 -6.99 -3.95 -19.86
C LEU A 72 -6.39 -5.31 -19.46
N SER A 73 -6.21 -6.23 -20.41
CA SER A 73 -5.56 -7.51 -20.15
C SER A 73 -4.08 -7.38 -19.78
N GLN A 74 -3.44 -6.24 -20.07
CA GLN A 74 -2.07 -5.92 -19.64
C GLN A 74 -2.02 -5.30 -18.24
N ALA A 75 -3.04 -4.57 -17.83
CA ALA A 75 -3.10 -3.91 -16.53
C ALA A 75 -3.76 -4.77 -15.43
N LEU A 76 -4.73 -5.61 -15.82
CA LEU A 76 -5.64 -6.32 -14.91
C LEU A 76 -5.58 -7.83 -15.12
N GLU A 77 -5.92 -8.57 -14.07
CA GLU A 77 -6.22 -9.99 -14.15
C GLU A 77 -7.74 -10.16 -14.34
N ILE A 78 -8.14 -10.30 -15.61
CA ILE A 78 -9.55 -10.40 -15.99
C ILE A 78 -10.07 -11.81 -15.70
N GLN A 79 -11.17 -11.89 -14.96
CA GLN A 79 -11.85 -13.12 -14.59
C GLN A 79 -13.31 -13.09 -15.06
N GLU A 80 -13.91 -14.28 -15.19
CA GLU A 80 -15.33 -14.44 -15.48
C GLU A 80 -16.05 -14.93 -14.22
N GLU A 81 -16.93 -14.09 -13.67
CA GLU A 81 -17.70 -14.41 -12.47
C GLU A 81 -19.17 -14.02 -12.68
N ALA A 82 -20.08 -14.81 -12.12
CA ALA A 82 -21.53 -14.63 -12.34
C ALA A 82 -22.12 -13.47 -11.52
N GLU A 83 -21.57 -13.18 -10.34
CA GLU A 83 -22.07 -12.13 -9.41
C GLU A 83 -20.94 -11.18 -8.95
N PRO A 84 -20.29 -10.45 -9.87
CA PRO A 84 -19.11 -9.64 -9.56
C PRO A 84 -19.38 -8.53 -8.54
N MET A 85 -20.60 -7.98 -8.50
CA MET A 85 -20.99 -6.94 -7.53
C MET A 85 -20.90 -7.42 -6.08
N GLU A 86 -21.28 -8.67 -5.79
CA GLU A 86 -21.17 -9.24 -4.46
C GLU A 86 -19.71 -9.54 -4.10
N LEU A 87 -18.88 -9.89 -5.08
CA LEU A 87 -17.45 -10.10 -4.86
C LEU A 87 -16.72 -8.79 -4.51
N VAL A 88 -17.02 -7.68 -5.20
CA VAL A 88 -16.49 -6.36 -4.85
C VAL A 88 -16.93 -5.94 -3.45
N ARG A 89 -18.22 -6.10 -3.12
CA ARG A 89 -18.75 -5.78 -1.77
C ARG A 89 -18.06 -6.57 -0.66
N ASN A 90 -17.70 -7.82 -0.93
CA ASN A 90 -17.02 -8.69 0.01
C ASN A 90 -15.48 -8.57 -0.03
N GLN A 91 -14.92 -7.60 -0.77
CA GLN A 91 -13.48 -7.39 -0.93
C GLN A 91 -12.74 -8.63 -1.47
N LYS A 92 -13.42 -9.45 -2.29
CA LYS A 92 -12.86 -10.64 -2.95
C LYS A 92 -12.45 -10.38 -4.40
N LEU A 93 -12.95 -9.29 -4.98
CA LEU A 93 -12.63 -8.79 -6.32
C LEU A 93 -12.21 -7.34 -6.17
N ASP A 94 -11.13 -6.94 -6.82
CA ASP A 94 -10.62 -5.57 -6.69
C ASP A 94 -11.45 -4.57 -7.49
N LEU A 95 -11.92 -4.97 -8.67
CA LEU A 95 -12.61 -4.10 -9.61
C LEU A 95 -13.74 -4.82 -10.35
N TYR A 96 -14.85 -4.13 -10.52
CA TYR A 96 -15.88 -4.51 -11.47
C TYR A 96 -16.18 -3.37 -12.44
N ILE A 97 -15.93 -3.61 -13.73
CA ILE A 97 -16.05 -2.60 -14.78
C ILE A 97 -17.17 -3.01 -15.73
N ARG A 98 -18.13 -2.12 -15.99
CA ARG A 98 -19.22 -2.35 -16.93
C ARG A 98 -19.18 -1.32 -18.04
N PHE A 99 -18.94 -1.80 -19.26
CA PHE A 99 -19.08 -1.00 -20.46
C PHE A 99 -20.52 -1.07 -20.98
N PRO A 100 -21.02 0.00 -21.64
CA PRO A 100 -22.27 -0.06 -22.36
C PRO A 100 -22.11 -0.97 -23.59
N ALA A 101 -23.19 -1.65 -23.99
CA ALA A 101 -23.16 -2.48 -25.20
C ALA A 101 -22.81 -1.63 -26.44
N GLY A 102 -21.91 -2.13 -27.28
CA GLY A 102 -21.43 -1.41 -28.46
C GLY A 102 -20.65 -0.12 -28.13
N PHE A 103 -19.83 -0.18 -27.08
CA PHE A 103 -19.06 0.98 -26.60
C PHE A 103 -18.20 1.60 -27.70
N ASP A 104 -17.51 0.79 -28.51
CA ASP A 104 -16.63 1.29 -29.57
C ASP A 104 -17.39 2.08 -30.64
N GLU A 105 -18.56 1.59 -31.06
CA GLU A 105 -19.44 2.31 -31.99
C GLU A 105 -20.02 3.57 -31.35
N ALA A 106 -20.43 3.49 -30.08
CA ALA A 106 -21.00 4.61 -29.36
C ALA A 106 -20.00 5.75 -29.16
N VAL A 107 -18.72 5.42 -28.91
CA VAL A 107 -17.63 6.40 -28.82
C VAL A 107 -17.30 6.98 -30.19
N ALA A 108 -17.21 6.15 -31.24
CA ALA A 108 -16.92 6.61 -32.59
C ALA A 108 -18.01 7.55 -33.15
N ALA A 109 -19.27 7.32 -32.79
CA ALA A 109 -20.40 8.14 -33.20
C ALA A 109 -20.67 9.34 -32.27
N TYR A 110 -19.92 9.48 -31.16
CA TYR A 110 -20.16 10.51 -30.18
C TYR A 110 -19.71 11.89 -30.66
N ASP A 111 -20.62 12.85 -30.61
CA ASP A 111 -20.35 14.27 -30.86
C ASP A 111 -20.53 15.07 -29.58
N MET A 112 -19.45 15.69 -29.10
CA MET A 112 -19.42 16.54 -27.91
C MET A 112 -20.36 17.76 -28.03
N ALA A 113 -20.58 18.27 -29.25
CA ALA A 113 -21.47 19.41 -29.49
C ALA A 113 -22.95 19.04 -29.48
N SER A 114 -23.28 17.74 -29.53
CA SER A 114 -24.67 17.25 -29.62
C SER A 114 -25.47 17.37 -28.33
N GLY A 115 -24.81 17.61 -27.19
CA GLY A 115 -25.44 17.64 -25.86
C GLY A 115 -25.96 16.29 -25.36
N LYS A 116 -25.72 15.20 -26.11
CA LYS A 116 -26.03 13.83 -25.66
C LYS A 116 -25.05 13.39 -24.57
N ALA A 117 -25.54 12.54 -23.67
CA ALA A 117 -24.69 11.90 -22.67
C ALA A 117 -23.62 11.04 -23.38
N ALA A 118 -22.38 11.15 -22.91
CA ALA A 118 -21.29 10.30 -23.39
C ALA A 118 -21.53 8.84 -22.96
N PRO A 119 -20.98 7.86 -23.70
CA PRO A 119 -21.00 6.46 -23.27
C PRO A 119 -20.39 6.33 -21.87
N GLN A 120 -21.22 5.96 -20.89
CA GLN A 120 -20.82 5.87 -19.50
C GLN A 120 -20.23 4.50 -19.19
N VAL A 121 -19.02 4.49 -18.62
CA VAL A 121 -18.41 3.29 -18.05
C VAL A 121 -18.64 3.31 -16.55
N GLU A 122 -19.21 2.23 -16.00
CA GLU A 122 -19.39 2.07 -14.56
C GLU A 122 -18.21 1.30 -13.98
N VAL A 123 -17.63 1.79 -12.88
CA VAL A 123 -16.53 1.15 -12.17
C VAL A 123 -16.91 1.06 -10.70
N TYR A 124 -16.86 -0.15 -10.16
CA TYR A 124 -17.22 -0.49 -8.78
C TYR A 124 -16.03 -1.11 -8.06
#